data_AF-A0A2N6IBK9-F1
#
_entry.id   AF-A0A2N6IBK9-F1
#
_cell.length_a   1.000
_cell.length_b   1.000
_cell.length_c   1.000
_cell.angle_alpha   90.00
_cell.angle_beta   90.00
_cell.angle_gamma   90.00
#
_symmetry.space_group_name_H-M   'P 1'
#
loop_
_entity.id
_entity.type
_entity.pdbx_description
1 polymer ?
#
loop_
_entity_poly.entity_id
_entity_poly.type
_entity_poly.pdbx_seq_one_letter_code
_entity_poly.pdbx_strand_id
1 'polypeptide(L)'
;MTEFAFDKLRFSRASFPEQLSDLTTWPSVDVSALKDSEALVFSSRREAIELYIGEPLLPLKIIKSKTGVDPKTLYRMITRCITKHADGRIHGFRGAIPYARLKDYERVTSINRTHGAQGVGLSGAFGLLLQQYPALEQYLLKVAAQRHKPITSAHEVRKPITRIHSKFLDECRALGIKANEYPLNQDLGGQRSLSEYFRRYDNRTFGEAAKSKGAGRVRPVAPEKMEQAPPATRAFEVVEFDGHKIDLRVTLRGCK
;
A
#
# COMPACT_ATOMS: atom_id res chain seq x y z
N MET A 1 -31.51 -10.46 -3.45
CA MET A 1 -30.90 -9.23 -4.01
C MET A 1 -29.57 -9.04 -3.29
N THR A 2 -28.47 -8.73 -3.98
CA THR A 2 -27.16 -8.56 -3.31
C THR A 2 -27.13 -7.23 -2.55
N GLU A 3 -26.72 -7.29 -1.28
CA GLU A 3 -26.53 -6.12 -0.43
C GLU A 3 -25.07 -5.68 -0.42
N PHE A 4 -24.85 -4.36 -0.42
CA PHE A 4 -23.57 -3.70 -0.26
C PHE A 4 -23.56 -2.91 1.04
N ALA A 5 -22.35 -2.69 1.57
CA ALA A 5 -22.15 -1.88 2.76
C ALA A 5 -21.11 -0.79 2.49
N PHE A 6 -21.41 0.44 2.90
CA PHE A 6 -20.50 1.57 2.92
C PHE A 6 -20.65 2.29 4.26
N ASP A 7 -19.58 2.34 5.06
CA ASP A 7 -19.63 2.77 6.45
C ASP A 7 -20.71 2.03 7.27
N LYS A 8 -21.79 2.72 7.63
CA LYS A 8 -22.95 2.17 8.36
C LYS A 8 -24.16 1.92 7.44
N LEU A 9 -24.09 2.36 6.18
CA LEU A 9 -25.18 2.24 5.22
C LEU A 9 -25.16 0.87 4.57
N ARG A 10 -26.30 0.20 4.55
CA ARG A 10 -26.54 -1.00 3.74
C ARG A 10 -27.53 -0.66 2.63
N PHE A 11 -27.21 -1.08 1.42
CA PHE A 11 -28.01 -0.75 0.26
C PHE A 11 -27.93 -1.84 -0.80
N SER A 12 -28.91 -1.84 -1.69
CA SER A 12 -28.95 -2.71 -2.86
C SER A 12 -28.67 -1.89 -4.12
N ARG A 13 -28.71 -2.53 -5.28
CA ARG A 13 -28.69 -1.81 -6.56
C ARG A 13 -29.81 -0.76 -6.67
N ALA A 14 -31.01 -1.09 -6.17
CA ALA A 14 -32.17 -0.21 -6.29
C ALA A 14 -32.12 1.00 -5.34
N SER A 15 -31.35 0.89 -4.26
CA SER A 15 -31.17 1.94 -3.26
C SER A 15 -29.73 2.47 -3.22
N PHE A 16 -29.04 2.44 -4.37
CA PHE A 16 -27.64 2.86 -4.46
C PHE A 16 -27.51 4.34 -4.06
N PRO A 17 -26.65 4.69 -3.09
CA PRO A 17 -26.55 6.06 -2.58
C PRO A 17 -26.13 7.05 -3.66
N GLU A 18 -26.83 8.18 -3.74
CA GLU A 18 -26.58 9.24 -4.73
C GLU A 18 -25.12 9.72 -4.72
N GLN A 19 -24.50 9.80 -3.54
CA GLN A 19 -23.10 10.20 -3.38
C GLN A 19 -22.11 9.22 -4.03
N LEU A 20 -22.51 7.97 -4.25
CA LEU A 20 -21.71 6.94 -4.90
C LEU A 20 -22.12 6.73 -6.36
N SER A 21 -23.29 7.25 -6.77
CA SER A 21 -23.86 7.08 -8.12
C SER A 21 -23.14 7.91 -9.18
N ASP A 22 -22.53 9.04 -8.80
CA ASP A 22 -21.73 9.84 -9.73
C ASP A 22 -20.34 9.23 -9.94
N LEU A 23 -20.23 8.42 -10.99
CA LEU A 23 -18.99 7.73 -11.36
C LEU A 23 -17.89 8.67 -11.87
N THR A 24 -18.21 9.91 -12.25
CA THR A 24 -17.20 10.87 -12.72
C THR A 24 -16.28 11.32 -11.58
N THR A 25 -16.78 11.27 -10.35
CA THR A 25 -16.03 11.61 -9.14
C THR A 25 -15.14 10.46 -8.64
N TRP A 26 -15.30 9.25 -9.17
CA TRP A 26 -14.58 8.08 -8.71
C TRP A 26 -13.10 8.17 -9.08
N PRO A 27 -12.18 7.94 -8.12
CA PRO A 27 -10.76 7.89 -8.42
C PRO A 27 -10.46 6.87 -9.52
N SER A 28 -9.86 7.36 -10.61
CA SER A 28 -9.53 6.56 -11.79
C SER A 28 -8.10 6.03 -11.75
N VAL A 29 -7.75 5.28 -12.79
CA VAL A 29 -6.44 4.64 -13.01
C VAL A 29 -5.95 5.08 -14.38
N ASP A 30 -4.66 5.39 -14.48
CA ASP A 30 -4.01 5.57 -15.78
C ASP A 30 -3.89 4.21 -16.47
N VAL A 31 -4.70 4.00 -17.50
CA VAL A 31 -4.76 2.75 -18.25
C VAL A 31 -3.48 2.52 -19.05
N SER A 32 -2.76 3.58 -19.44
CA SER A 32 -1.51 3.48 -20.21
C SER A 32 -0.36 2.84 -19.40
N ALA A 33 -0.46 2.85 -18.08
CA ALA A 33 0.49 2.21 -17.18
C ALA A 33 0.24 0.70 -16.96
N LEU A 34 -0.87 0.15 -17.51
CA LEU A 34 -1.20 -1.27 -17.41
C LEU A 34 -0.65 -2.04 -18.62
N LYS A 35 -0.39 -3.34 -18.42
CA LYS A 35 -0.11 -4.24 -19.55
C LYS A 35 -1.37 -4.39 -20.40
N ASP A 36 -1.24 -4.57 -21.70
CA ASP A 36 -2.38 -4.67 -22.64
C ASP A 36 -3.47 -5.65 -22.19
N SER A 37 -3.07 -6.84 -21.72
CA SER A 37 -4.00 -7.85 -21.19
C SER A 37 -4.73 -7.40 -19.92
N GLU A 38 -4.07 -6.63 -19.06
CA GLU A 38 -4.66 -6.08 -17.82
C GLU A 38 -5.53 -4.87 -18.12
N ALA A 39 -5.14 -4.05 -19.09
CA ALA A 39 -5.92 -2.91 -19.59
C ALA A 39 -7.25 -3.37 -20.17
N LEU A 40 -7.26 -4.43 -21.00
CA LEU A 40 -8.49 -4.99 -21.57
C LEU A 40 -9.45 -5.48 -20.47
N VAL A 41 -8.92 -6.24 -19.50
CA VAL A 41 -9.69 -6.72 -18.35
C VAL A 41 -10.21 -5.57 -17.51
N PHE A 42 -9.40 -4.53 -17.29
CA PHE A 42 -9.81 -3.34 -16.55
C PHE A 42 -10.94 -2.60 -17.25
N SER A 43 -10.86 -2.39 -18.57
CA SER A 43 -11.88 -1.72 -19.36
C SER A 43 -13.21 -2.47 -19.33
N SER A 44 -13.21 -3.80 -19.53
CA SER A 44 -14.44 -4.61 -19.42
C SER A 44 -15.07 -4.53 -18.03
N ARG A 45 -14.25 -4.46 -16.97
CA ARG A 45 -14.73 -4.32 -15.60
C ARG A 45 -15.29 -2.93 -15.31
N ARG A 46 -14.64 -1.89 -15.82
CA ARG A 46 -15.10 -0.50 -15.72
C ARG A 46 -16.46 -0.36 -16.39
N GLU A 47 -16.60 -0.82 -17.62
CA GLU A 47 -17.87 -0.80 -18.36
C GLU A 47 -18.96 -1.57 -17.61
N ALA A 48 -18.64 -2.73 -17.03
CA ALA A 48 -19.60 -3.51 -16.25
C ALA A 48 -20.10 -2.76 -15.00
N ILE A 49 -19.24 -1.99 -14.34
CA ILE A 49 -19.58 -1.15 -13.19
C ILE A 49 -20.46 0.03 -13.63
N GLU A 50 -20.08 0.69 -14.74
CA GLU A 50 -20.84 1.81 -15.32
C GLU A 50 -22.26 1.39 -15.68
N LEU A 51 -22.41 0.27 -16.41
CA LEU A 51 -23.73 -0.31 -16.72
C LEU A 51 -24.49 -0.78 -15.47
N TYR A 52 -23.79 -1.26 -14.44
CA TYR A 52 -24.46 -1.72 -13.23
C TYR A 52 -25.09 -0.57 -12.45
N ILE A 53 -24.38 0.55 -12.30
CA ILE A 53 -24.82 1.69 -11.50
C ILE A 53 -25.69 2.64 -12.32
N GLY A 54 -25.28 2.95 -13.56
CA GLY A 54 -25.97 3.92 -14.41
C GLY A 54 -27.28 3.41 -15.05
N GLU A 55 -27.46 2.09 -15.17
CA GLU A 55 -28.64 1.49 -15.79
C GLU A 55 -29.36 0.51 -14.83
N PRO A 56 -30.03 0.98 -13.75
CA PRO A 56 -30.57 0.11 -12.69
C PRO A 56 -31.52 -0.99 -13.18
N LEU A 57 -32.25 -0.73 -14.28
CA LEU A 57 -33.21 -1.64 -14.89
C LEU A 57 -32.56 -2.69 -15.81
N LEU A 58 -31.30 -2.51 -16.21
CA LEU A 58 -30.63 -3.40 -17.14
C LEU A 58 -30.36 -4.77 -16.50
N PRO A 59 -30.83 -5.90 -17.08
CA PRO A 59 -30.61 -7.22 -16.49
C PRO A 59 -29.14 -7.62 -16.48
N LEU A 60 -28.70 -8.28 -15.41
CA LEU A 60 -27.31 -8.75 -15.24
C LEU A 60 -26.84 -9.70 -16.35
N LYS A 61 -27.76 -10.47 -16.94
CA LYS A 61 -27.45 -11.34 -18.09
C LYS A 61 -27.00 -10.52 -19.31
N ILE A 62 -27.59 -9.34 -19.52
CA ILE A 62 -27.22 -8.43 -20.61
C ILE A 62 -25.86 -7.79 -20.30
N ILE A 63 -25.63 -7.34 -19.06
CA ILE A 63 -24.33 -6.80 -18.64
C ILE A 63 -23.22 -7.83 -18.85
N LYS A 64 -23.43 -9.09 -18.44
CA LYS A 64 -22.50 -10.19 -18.68
C LYS A 64 -22.26 -10.43 -20.17
N SER A 65 -23.31 -10.38 -21.00
CA SER A 65 -23.18 -10.57 -22.44
C SER A 65 -22.38 -9.46 -23.12
N LYS A 66 -22.51 -8.21 -22.66
CA LYS A 66 -21.78 -7.06 -23.22
C LYS A 66 -20.31 -7.04 -22.79
N THR A 67 -20.06 -7.28 -21.50
CA THR A 67 -18.75 -7.04 -20.88
C THR A 67 -17.93 -8.30 -20.64
N GLY A 68 -18.53 -9.49 -20.75
CA GLY A 68 -17.91 -10.75 -20.37
C GLY A 68 -17.73 -10.94 -18.85
N VAL A 69 -18.12 -9.96 -18.03
CA VAL A 69 -17.93 -10.01 -16.57
C VAL A 69 -19.06 -10.78 -15.91
N ASP A 70 -18.71 -11.82 -15.16
CA ASP A 70 -19.69 -12.58 -14.39
C ASP A 70 -20.31 -11.75 -13.24
N PRO A 71 -21.63 -11.85 -12.98
CA PRO A 71 -22.29 -11.12 -11.90
C PRO A 71 -21.63 -11.26 -10.53
N LYS A 72 -21.10 -12.44 -10.19
CA LYS A 72 -20.38 -12.66 -8.93
C LYS A 72 -19.10 -11.82 -8.85
N THR A 73 -18.40 -11.70 -9.98
CA THR A 73 -17.21 -10.85 -10.09
C THR A 73 -17.60 -9.37 -10.01
N LEU A 74 -18.68 -8.97 -10.69
CA LEU A 74 -19.22 -7.61 -10.63
C LEU A 74 -19.54 -7.17 -9.21
N TYR A 75 -20.30 -7.98 -8.45
CA TYR A 75 -20.60 -7.66 -7.05
C TYR A 75 -19.34 -7.50 -6.20
N ARG A 76 -18.38 -8.42 -6.33
CA ARG A 76 -17.09 -8.31 -5.64
C ARG A 76 -16.36 -7.02 -6.00
N MET A 77 -16.42 -6.58 -7.25
CA MET A 77 -15.79 -5.33 -7.68
C MET A 77 -16.51 -4.11 -7.13
N ILE A 78 -17.84 -4.07 -7.14
CA ILE A 78 -18.60 -2.97 -6.55
C ILE A 78 -18.22 -2.80 -5.07
N THR A 79 -18.20 -3.89 -4.29
CA THR A 79 -17.75 -3.87 -2.88
C THR A 79 -16.34 -3.30 -2.75
N ARG A 80 -15.42 -3.71 -3.63
CA ARG A 80 -14.03 -3.22 -3.65
C ARG A 80 -13.95 -1.72 -3.99
N CYS A 81 -14.71 -1.26 -4.97
CA CYS A 81 -14.70 0.13 -5.44
C CYS A 81 -15.22 1.11 -4.39
N ILE A 82 -16.28 0.74 -3.67
CA ILE A 82 -16.87 1.59 -2.62
C ILE A 82 -16.10 1.52 -1.29
N THR A 83 -15.14 0.61 -1.13
CA THR A 83 -14.34 0.53 0.10
C THR A 83 -13.46 1.78 0.24
N LYS A 84 -13.34 2.31 1.46
CA LYS A 84 -12.45 3.44 1.77
C LYS A 84 -10.99 3.04 1.60
N HIS A 85 -10.24 3.92 0.93
CA HIS A 85 -8.81 3.86 0.79
C HIS A 85 -8.12 4.70 1.88
N ALA A 86 -6.82 4.49 2.08
CA ALA A 86 -6.05 5.14 3.14
C ALA A 86 -5.93 6.68 2.97
N ASP A 87 -6.18 7.19 1.76
CA ASP A 87 -6.25 8.63 1.46
C ASP A 87 -7.59 9.27 1.85
N GLY A 88 -8.50 8.51 2.46
CA GLY A 88 -9.83 8.97 2.90
C GLY A 88 -10.89 8.96 1.80
N ARG A 89 -10.52 8.71 0.54
CA ARG A 89 -11.46 8.57 -0.59
C ARG A 89 -11.88 7.10 -0.73
N ILE A 90 -12.91 6.83 -1.54
CA ILE A 90 -13.18 5.45 -1.96
C ILE A 90 -12.08 4.97 -2.92
N HIS A 91 -11.90 3.65 -3.05
CA HIS A 91 -11.02 3.11 -4.08
C HIS A 91 -11.47 3.50 -5.49
N GLY A 92 -12.77 3.66 -5.73
CA GLY A 92 -13.31 3.98 -7.06
C GLY A 92 -12.90 2.93 -8.09
N PHE A 93 -12.55 3.35 -9.30
CA PHE A 93 -12.09 2.43 -10.34
C PHE A 93 -10.76 1.73 -10.02
N ARG A 94 -9.95 2.24 -9.08
CA ARG A 94 -8.76 1.52 -8.59
C ARG A 94 -9.11 0.12 -8.05
N GLY A 95 -10.33 -0.05 -7.54
CA GLY A 95 -10.84 -1.34 -7.07
C GLY A 95 -11.12 -2.37 -8.19
N ALA A 96 -11.23 -1.92 -9.44
CA ALA A 96 -11.47 -2.78 -10.60
C ALA A 96 -10.18 -3.37 -11.19
N ILE A 97 -9.00 -2.86 -10.81
CA ILE A 97 -7.71 -3.34 -11.32
C ILE A 97 -7.58 -4.87 -11.07
N PRO A 98 -7.21 -5.66 -12.10
CA PRO A 98 -6.93 -7.09 -11.95
C PRO A 98 -5.72 -7.32 -11.05
N TYR A 99 -5.81 -8.37 -10.21
CA TYR A 99 -4.74 -8.80 -9.28
C TYR A 99 -4.29 -7.77 -8.23
N ALA A 100 -4.84 -6.55 -8.24
CA ALA A 100 -4.58 -5.55 -7.21
C ALA A 100 -5.09 -6.02 -5.84
N ARG A 101 -4.22 -5.97 -4.83
CA ARG A 101 -4.55 -6.31 -3.45
C ARG A 101 -4.99 -5.04 -2.73
N LEU A 102 -6.24 -4.99 -2.28
CA LEU A 102 -6.80 -3.82 -1.56
C LEU A 102 -6.71 -3.94 -0.04
N LYS A 103 -6.69 -5.17 0.49
CA LYS A 103 -6.52 -5.47 1.91
C LYS A 103 -5.21 -6.22 2.09
N ASP A 104 -4.45 -5.87 3.12
CA ASP A 104 -3.34 -6.70 3.58
C ASP A 104 -3.87 -8.07 4.01
N TYR A 105 -3.11 -9.12 3.72
CA TYR A 105 -3.50 -10.50 3.96
C TYR A 105 -3.61 -10.77 5.47
N GLU A 106 -4.82 -11.06 5.94
CA GLU A 106 -5.09 -11.60 7.28
C GLU A 106 -5.61 -13.02 7.12
N ARG A 107 -4.91 -14.00 7.70
CA ARG A 107 -5.32 -15.41 7.68
C ARG A 107 -6.12 -15.71 8.94
N VAL A 108 -7.31 -16.27 8.78
CA VAL A 108 -8.22 -16.68 9.88
C VAL A 108 -8.25 -18.21 10.04
N THR A 109 -7.24 -18.94 9.55
CA THR A 109 -7.21 -20.41 9.65
C THR A 109 -5.85 -20.89 10.11
N SER A 110 -5.84 -21.53 11.28
CA SER A 110 -4.70 -22.24 11.87
C SER A 110 -4.17 -23.29 10.91
N ILE A 111 -2.85 -23.41 10.82
CA ILE A 111 -2.19 -24.37 9.95
C ILE A 111 -2.04 -25.67 10.74
N ASN A 112 -2.94 -26.62 10.51
CA ASN A 112 -2.63 -28.04 10.64
C ASN A 112 -2.50 -28.62 9.23
N ARG A 113 -1.26 -28.83 8.75
CA ARG A 113 -0.86 -29.74 7.64
C ARG A 113 0.63 -30.01 7.86
N THR A 114 1.13 -31.16 8.33
CA THR A 114 0.97 -32.54 7.83
C THR A 114 0.71 -32.61 6.33
N HIS A 115 1.78 -32.95 5.61
CA HIS A 115 1.88 -33.32 4.19
C HIS A 115 1.91 -32.18 3.14
N GLY A 116 3.11 -32.02 2.57
CA GLY A 116 3.33 -31.98 1.12
C GLY A 116 2.78 -30.81 0.32
N ALA A 117 3.51 -29.69 0.29
CA ALA A 117 3.68 -28.84 -0.90
C ALA A 117 4.71 -27.74 -0.59
N GLN A 118 5.91 -27.85 -1.16
CA GLN A 118 6.88 -26.77 -1.07
C GLN A 118 6.38 -25.52 -1.82
N GLY A 119 6.49 -24.36 -1.18
CA GLY A 119 6.56 -23.06 -1.87
C GLY A 119 5.29 -22.21 -1.93
N VAL A 120 4.09 -22.72 -1.66
CA VAL A 120 2.83 -21.94 -1.82
C VAL A 120 2.13 -21.75 -0.47
N GLY A 121 2.62 -20.83 0.36
CA GLY A 121 1.96 -20.52 1.65
C GLY A 121 2.73 -19.65 2.64
N LEU A 122 4.00 -19.33 2.37
CA LEU A 122 4.93 -18.74 3.35
C LEU A 122 4.72 -17.23 3.58
N SER A 123 4.06 -16.50 2.68
CA SER A 123 3.75 -15.07 2.90
C SER A 123 2.81 -14.82 4.09
N GLY A 124 2.05 -15.84 4.51
CA GLY A 124 1.19 -15.78 5.70
C GLY A 124 1.82 -16.32 6.98
N ALA A 125 2.82 -17.20 6.87
CA ALA A 125 3.44 -17.86 8.03
C ALA A 125 4.15 -16.86 8.96
N PHE A 126 4.80 -15.85 8.38
CA PHE A 126 5.44 -14.79 9.17
C PHE A 126 4.43 -13.92 9.90
N GLY A 127 3.31 -13.56 9.27
CA GLY A 127 2.25 -12.81 9.94
C GLY A 127 1.61 -13.60 11.09
N LEU A 128 1.37 -14.90 10.88
CA LEU A 128 0.83 -15.79 11.91
C LEU A 128 1.80 -15.93 13.10
N LEU A 129 3.10 -16.05 12.83
CA LEU A 129 4.13 -16.07 13.86
C LEU A 129 4.06 -14.82 14.75
N LEU A 130 3.95 -13.64 14.15
CA LEU A 130 3.86 -12.38 14.89
C LEU A 130 2.58 -12.27 15.71
N GLN A 131 1.45 -12.75 15.17
CA GLN A 131 0.18 -12.81 15.91
C GLN A 131 0.24 -13.77 17.11
N GLN A 132 0.88 -14.92 16.94
CA GLN A 132 1.03 -15.92 18.00
C GLN A 132 2.03 -15.49 19.08
N TYR A 133 3.05 -14.72 18.69
CA TYR A 133 4.07 -14.20 19.60
C TYR A 133 4.16 -12.67 19.51
N PRO A 134 3.22 -11.93 20.14
CA PRO A 134 3.20 -10.46 20.09
C PRO A 134 4.47 -9.80 20.61
N ALA A 135 5.17 -10.45 21.57
CA ALA A 135 6.47 -9.98 22.06
C ALA A 135 7.52 -9.90 20.94
N LEU A 136 7.47 -10.83 19.98
CA LEU A 136 8.36 -10.85 18.82
C LEU A 136 8.03 -9.71 17.86
N GLU A 137 6.74 -9.40 17.66
CA GLU A 137 6.32 -8.25 16.86
C GLU A 137 6.76 -6.93 17.49
N GLN A 138 6.56 -6.78 18.80
CA GLN A 138 7.01 -5.60 19.56
C GLN A 138 8.52 -5.40 19.45
N TYR A 139 9.30 -6.48 19.56
CA TYR A 139 10.74 -6.44 19.33
C TYR A 139 11.08 -5.92 17.93
N LEU A 140 10.43 -6.45 16.89
CA LEU A 140 10.69 -6.04 15.50
C LEU A 140 10.29 -4.59 15.24
N LEU A 141 9.17 -4.12 15.79
CA LEU A 141 8.76 -2.71 15.73
C LEU A 141 9.77 -1.79 16.42
N LYS A 142 10.29 -2.18 17.59
CA LYS A 142 11.34 -1.44 18.30
C LYS A 142 12.62 -1.35 17.47
N VAL A 143 13.03 -2.46 16.85
CA VAL A 143 14.20 -2.49 15.96
C VAL A 143 13.98 -1.63 14.70
N ALA A 144 12.77 -1.66 14.12
CA ALA A 144 12.40 -0.81 13.00
C ALA A 144 12.53 0.66 13.38
N ALA A 145 11.88 1.10 14.46
CA ALA A 145 11.95 2.47 14.94
C ALA A 145 13.39 2.94 15.23
N GLN A 146 14.23 2.09 15.82
CA GLN A 146 15.65 2.39 16.05
C GLN A 146 16.44 2.59 14.76
N ARG A 147 16.09 1.90 13.68
CA ARG A 147 16.76 2.00 12.37
C ARG A 147 16.46 3.33 11.66
N HIS A 148 15.33 3.96 11.98
CA HIS A 148 14.93 5.26 11.43
C HIS A 148 15.41 6.46 12.24
N LYS A 149 15.93 6.26 13.45
CA LYS A 149 16.54 7.35 14.22
C LYS A 149 17.68 8.01 13.42
N PRO A 150 17.74 9.35 13.40
CA PRO A 150 18.84 10.05 12.75
C PRO A 150 20.16 9.68 13.43
N ILE A 151 21.13 9.28 12.62
CA ILE A 151 22.50 9.01 13.08
C ILE A 151 23.05 10.36 13.56
N THR A 152 23.27 10.48 14.86
CA THR A 152 23.72 11.75 15.47
C THR A 152 25.24 11.75 15.67
N SER A 153 25.88 10.58 15.68
CA SER A 153 27.33 10.40 15.81
C SER A 153 27.90 9.55 14.67
N ALA A 154 29.12 9.85 14.23
CA ALA A 154 29.86 9.07 13.23
C ALA A 154 30.08 7.59 13.63
N HIS A 155 29.88 7.24 14.92
CA HIS A 155 30.03 5.89 15.45
C HIS A 155 28.72 5.08 15.41
N GLU A 156 27.58 5.71 15.09
CA GLU A 156 26.29 5.04 15.03
C GLU A 156 25.98 4.57 13.60
N VAL A 157 26.14 3.27 13.35
CA VAL A 157 25.81 2.67 12.06
C VAL A 157 24.47 1.93 12.16
N ARG A 158 23.60 2.10 11.14
CA ARG A 158 22.37 1.30 11.01
C ARG A 158 22.72 -0.18 11.03
N LYS A 159 22.09 -0.93 11.94
CA LYS A 159 22.31 -2.38 12.04
C LYS A 159 21.96 -3.06 10.72
N PRO A 160 22.85 -3.88 10.13
CA PRO A 160 22.57 -4.58 8.90
C PRO A 160 21.46 -5.61 9.12
N ILE A 161 20.67 -5.88 8.08
CA ILE A 161 19.52 -6.79 8.15
C ILE A 161 19.92 -8.21 8.59
N THR A 162 21.14 -8.64 8.24
CA THR A 162 21.72 -9.92 8.65
C THR A 162 21.90 -10.04 10.16
N ARG A 163 22.37 -8.98 10.83
CA ARG A 163 22.47 -8.95 12.30
C ARG A 163 21.11 -8.95 12.98
N ILE A 164 20.13 -8.27 12.38
CA ILE A 164 18.76 -8.26 12.88
C ILE A 164 18.14 -9.66 12.73
N HIS A 165 18.39 -10.33 11.60
CA HIS A 165 17.91 -11.68 11.34
C HIS A 165 18.48 -12.71 12.32
N SER A 166 19.79 -12.66 12.61
CA SER A 166 20.39 -13.54 13.62
C SER A 166 19.72 -13.38 14.97
N LYS A 167 19.56 -12.13 15.45
CA LYS A 167 18.90 -11.87 16.73
C LYS A 167 17.43 -12.28 16.73
N PHE A 168 16.73 -12.09 15.61
CA PHE A 168 15.36 -12.56 15.46
C PHE A 168 15.26 -14.08 15.64
N LEU A 169 16.20 -14.86 15.12
CA LEU A 169 16.23 -16.31 15.35
C LEU A 169 16.54 -16.64 16.82
N ASP A 170 17.41 -15.87 17.48
CA ASP A 170 17.69 -16.05 18.91
C ASP A 170 16.45 -15.76 19.77
N GLU A 171 15.71 -14.69 19.48
CA GLU A 171 14.43 -14.37 20.13
C GLU A 171 13.38 -15.47 19.88
N CYS A 172 13.33 -16.04 18.66
CA CYS A 172 12.45 -17.17 18.37
C CYS A 172 12.77 -18.38 19.27
N ARG A 173 14.06 -18.70 19.46
CA ARG A 173 14.48 -19.78 20.36
C ARG A 173 14.18 -19.46 21.83
N ALA A 174 14.38 -18.22 22.26
CA ALA A 174 14.09 -17.78 23.62
C ALA A 174 12.59 -17.88 23.95
N LEU A 175 11.71 -17.68 22.96
CA LEU A 175 10.26 -17.85 23.07
C LEU A 175 9.81 -19.33 23.02
N GLY A 176 10.73 -20.28 22.95
CA GLY A 176 10.44 -21.71 22.96
C GLY A 176 10.00 -22.29 21.62
N ILE A 177 10.17 -21.55 20.52
CA ILE A 177 9.86 -22.04 19.18
C ILE A 177 10.84 -23.18 18.85
N LYS A 178 10.28 -24.33 18.45
CA LYS A 178 11.06 -25.55 18.21
C LYS A 178 11.72 -25.53 16.83
N ALA A 179 12.78 -26.31 16.67
CA ALA A 179 13.52 -26.41 15.41
C ALA A 179 12.66 -26.89 14.22
N ASN A 180 11.58 -27.64 14.47
CA ASN A 180 10.64 -28.09 13.47
C ASN A 180 9.52 -27.08 13.16
N GLU A 181 9.50 -25.93 13.83
CA GLU A 181 8.51 -24.86 13.66
C GLU A 181 9.10 -23.69 12.86
N TYR A 182 8.23 -22.93 12.19
CA TYR A 182 8.64 -21.71 11.52
C TYR A 182 9.06 -20.66 12.56
N PRO A 183 10.16 -19.90 12.37
CA PRO A 183 10.99 -19.83 11.16
C PRO A 183 12.18 -20.80 11.14
N LEU A 184 12.45 -21.53 12.23
CA LEU A 184 13.65 -22.35 12.42
C LEU A 184 13.72 -23.58 11.49
N ASN A 185 12.58 -24.04 11.00
CA ASN A 185 12.48 -25.17 10.06
C ASN A 185 12.73 -24.81 8.59
N GLN A 186 13.04 -23.55 8.27
CA GLN A 186 13.30 -23.09 6.90
C GLN A 186 14.80 -22.85 6.68
N ASP A 187 15.31 -23.21 5.50
CA ASP A 187 16.73 -23.05 5.14
C ASP A 187 17.25 -21.62 5.30
N LEU A 188 16.40 -20.62 5.00
CA LEU A 188 16.74 -19.20 5.14
C LEU A 188 16.19 -18.57 6.42
N GLY A 189 15.64 -19.34 7.35
CA GLY A 189 15.16 -18.84 8.64
C GLY A 189 14.16 -17.69 8.55
N GLY A 190 13.34 -17.62 7.48
CA GLY A 190 12.42 -16.51 7.26
C GLY A 190 13.09 -15.16 6.91
N GLN A 191 14.37 -15.12 6.52
CA GLN A 191 15.11 -13.89 6.21
C GLN A 191 14.43 -13.02 5.15
N ARG A 192 13.86 -13.62 4.10
CA ARG A 192 13.12 -12.91 3.04
C ARG A 192 11.84 -12.28 3.60
N SER A 193 11.10 -13.01 4.43
CA SER A 193 9.89 -12.51 5.10
C SER A 193 10.20 -11.36 6.05
N LEU A 194 11.29 -11.46 6.80
CA LEU A 194 11.78 -10.40 7.68
C LEU A 194 12.16 -9.14 6.90
N SER A 195 12.86 -9.30 5.76
CA SER A 195 13.24 -8.18 4.89
C SER A 195 12.01 -7.48 4.30
N GLU A 196 11.01 -8.25 3.86
CA GLU A 196 9.75 -7.72 3.34
C GLU A 196 8.93 -7.02 4.42
N TYR A 197 8.96 -7.52 5.66
CA TYR A 197 8.33 -6.86 6.81
C TYR A 197 8.89 -5.45 7.03
N PHE A 198 10.22 -5.29 7.08
CA PHE A 198 10.85 -3.97 7.21
C PHE A 198 10.57 -3.08 5.99
N ARG A 199 10.59 -3.62 4.77
CA ARG A 199 10.24 -2.86 3.56
C ARG A 199 8.82 -2.30 3.62
N ARG A 200 7.85 -3.06 4.14
CA ARG A 200 6.47 -2.59 4.33
C ARG A 200 6.36 -1.55 5.44
N TYR A 201 7.10 -1.73 6.53
CA TYR A 201 7.18 -0.75 7.61
C TYR A 201 7.71 0.60 7.08
N ASP A 202 8.80 0.58 6.31
CA ASP A 202 9.39 1.76 5.67
C ASP A 202 8.37 2.45 4.74
N ASN A 203 7.70 1.67 3.90
CA ASN A 203 6.71 2.20 2.95
C ASN A 203 5.47 2.78 3.64
N ARG A 204 4.96 2.16 4.73
CA ARG A 204 3.81 2.70 5.47
C ARG A 204 4.13 4.02 6.15
N THR A 205 5.36 4.18 6.61
CA THR A 205 5.85 5.41 7.24
C THR A 205 6.35 6.40 6.17
N PHE A 206 5.59 6.58 5.08
CA PHE A 206 5.97 7.17 3.77
C PHE A 206 6.86 8.44 3.80
N GLY A 207 6.92 9.21 4.91
CA GLY A 207 7.89 10.29 5.12
C GLY A 207 9.35 9.85 5.43
N GLU A 208 9.59 8.58 5.80
CA GLU A 208 10.89 8.06 6.24
C GLU A 208 11.53 7.06 5.28
N ALA A 209 10.78 6.52 4.30
CA ALA A 209 11.31 5.66 3.23
C ALA A 209 12.43 6.36 2.43
N ALA A 210 12.33 7.68 2.26
CA ALA A 210 13.37 8.53 1.69
C ALA A 210 14.68 8.51 2.51
N LYS A 211 14.58 8.45 3.84
CA LYS A 211 15.74 8.41 4.77
C LYS A 211 16.42 7.03 4.81
N SER A 212 15.66 5.95 4.61
CA SER A 212 16.15 4.56 4.64
C SER A 212 17.08 4.23 3.46
N LYS A 213 16.80 4.79 2.27
CA LYS A 213 17.59 4.57 1.03
C LYS A 213 18.79 5.49 0.84
N GLY A 214 19.24 6.20 1.88
CA GLY A 214 20.40 7.10 1.77
C GLY A 214 20.13 8.37 0.97
N ALA A 215 18.87 8.68 0.64
CA ALA A 215 18.48 9.92 -0.05
C ALA A 215 18.42 11.12 0.90
N GLY A 216 19.34 11.22 1.86
CA GLY A 216 19.51 12.40 2.73
C GLY A 216 19.96 13.66 1.98
N ARG A 217 20.01 13.64 0.64
CA ARG A 217 20.29 14.78 -0.22
C ARG A 217 19.07 15.30 -0.99
N VAL A 218 17.91 14.66 -0.89
CA VAL A 218 16.68 15.16 -1.54
C VAL A 218 15.83 15.85 -0.48
N ARG A 219 16.02 17.17 -0.41
CA ARG A 219 15.25 18.23 0.29
C ARG A 219 14.81 17.91 1.74
N PRO A 220 15.05 18.81 2.72
CA PRO A 220 14.49 18.61 4.05
C PRO A 220 12.97 18.49 3.93
N VAL A 221 12.42 17.45 4.55
CA VAL A 221 10.97 17.27 4.73
C VAL A 221 10.45 18.59 5.30
N ALA A 222 9.53 19.23 4.59
CA ALA A 222 8.91 20.46 5.07
C ALA A 222 8.35 20.19 6.48
N PRO A 223 8.63 21.05 7.46
CA PRO A 223 8.13 20.85 8.82
C PRO A 223 6.61 20.69 8.79
N GLU A 224 6.05 19.84 9.65
CA GLU A 224 4.62 19.46 9.72
C GLU A 224 3.64 20.64 9.82
N LYS A 225 4.14 21.87 10.03
CA LYS A 225 3.38 23.12 10.12
C LYS A 225 3.79 24.15 9.06
N MET A 226 4.16 23.73 7.86
CA MET A 226 4.29 24.68 6.75
C MET A 226 2.91 24.82 6.09
N GLU A 227 2.26 25.98 6.24
CA GLU A 227 1.05 26.32 5.50
C GLU A 227 1.35 26.12 4.01
N GLN A 228 0.71 25.12 3.40
CA GLN A 228 0.83 24.90 1.97
C GLN A 228 0.09 26.04 1.28
N ALA A 229 0.74 26.67 0.29
CA ALA A 229 0.07 27.68 -0.53
C ALA A 229 -1.19 27.06 -1.14
N PRO A 230 -2.34 27.77 -1.10
CA PRO A 230 -3.58 27.27 -1.68
C PRO A 230 -3.39 27.01 -3.18
N PRO A 231 -4.17 26.09 -3.79
CA PRO A 231 -4.09 25.86 -5.23
C PRO A 231 -4.44 27.14 -5.99
N ALA A 232 -3.59 27.58 -6.91
CA ALA A 232 -3.84 28.75 -7.74
C ALA A 232 -5.03 28.48 -8.68
N THR A 233 -6.02 29.36 -8.65
CA THR A 233 -7.21 29.37 -9.49
C THR A 233 -7.16 30.44 -10.58
N ARG A 234 -6.24 31.41 -10.47
CA ARG A 234 -5.96 32.45 -11.48
C ARG A 234 -4.46 32.69 -11.65
N ALA A 235 -4.08 33.28 -12.78
CA ALA A 235 -2.68 33.65 -13.05
C ALA A 235 -2.15 34.65 -12.00
N PHE A 236 -0.89 34.47 -11.58
CA PHE A 236 -0.18 35.28 -10.56
C PHE A 236 -0.75 35.24 -9.14
N GLU A 237 -1.67 34.32 -8.83
CA GLU A 237 -2.25 34.18 -7.49
C GLU A 237 -1.29 33.57 -6.47
N VAL A 238 -0.44 32.65 -6.93
CA VAL A 238 0.61 32.02 -6.13
C VAL A 238 1.92 32.23 -6.85
N VAL A 239 2.89 32.82 -6.16
CA VAL A 239 4.24 33.08 -6.66
C VAL A 239 5.22 32.33 -5.78
N GLU A 240 6.02 31.45 -6.40
CA GLU A 240 7.12 30.76 -5.74
C GLU A 240 8.43 31.49 -6.06
N PHE A 241 9.19 31.83 -5.02
CA PHE A 241 10.54 32.36 -5.19
C PHE A 241 11.54 31.21 -5.13
N ASP A 242 12.08 30.81 -6.28
CA ASP A 242 13.17 29.82 -6.33
C ASP A 242 14.53 30.53 -6.22
N GLY A 243 15.28 30.20 -5.18
CA GLY A 243 16.63 30.72 -4.96
C GLY A 243 17.66 29.83 -5.62
N HIS A 244 18.31 30.30 -6.67
CA HIS A 244 19.44 29.59 -7.27
C HIS A 244 20.77 30.17 -6.77
N LYS A 245 21.67 29.31 -6.29
CA LYS A 245 23.04 29.74 -5.97
C LYS A 245 23.78 29.97 -7.28
N ILE A 246 24.13 31.21 -7.56
CA ILE A 246 24.94 31.55 -8.71
C ILE A 246 26.42 31.56 -8.29
N ASP A 247 27.17 30.54 -8.71
CA ASP A 247 28.61 30.47 -8.49
C ASP A 247 29.36 31.30 -9.53
N LEU A 248 29.32 32.63 -9.36
CA LEU A 248 30.06 33.60 -10.18
C LEU A 248 31.24 34.17 -9.38
N ARG A 249 32.40 34.32 -10.05
CA ARG A 249 33.54 35.05 -9.52
C ARG A 249 33.58 36.44 -10.16
N VAL A 250 33.14 37.45 -9.43
CA VAL A 250 33.12 38.84 -9.91
C VAL A 250 34.38 39.56 -9.44
N THR A 251 35.06 40.27 -10.35
CA THR A 251 36.17 41.17 -10.02
C THR A 251 35.76 42.60 -10.34
N LEU A 252 35.73 43.47 -9.34
CA LEU A 252 35.45 44.89 -9.53
C LEU A 252 36.75 45.61 -9.88
N ARG A 253 36.80 46.28 -11.03
CA ARG A 253 37.88 47.21 -11.37
C ARG A 253 37.37 48.63 -11.13
N GLY A 254 37.98 49.33 -10.17
CA GLY A 254 37.78 50.77 -10.04
C GLY A 254 38.53 51.50 -11.15
N CYS A 255 37.85 52.37 -11.90
CA CYS A 255 38.53 53.39 -12.69
C CYS A 255 39.10 54.44 -11.71
N LYS A 256 40.32 54.89 -11.99
CA LYS A 256 40.93 56.05 -11.33
C LYS A 256 40.26 57.33 -11.77
#